data_AF-A0A1V3RKH5-F1
#
_entry.id   AF-A0A1V3RKH5-F1
#
_cell.length_a   1.000
_cell.length_b   1.000
_cell.length_c   1.000
_cell.angle_alpha   90.00
_cell.angle_beta   90.00
_cell.angle_gamma   90.00
#
_symmetry.space_group_name_H-M   'P 1'
#
loop_
_entity.id
_entity.type
_entity.pdbx_description
1 polymer ?
#
loop_
_entity_poly.entity_id
_entity_poly.type
_entity_poly.pdbx_seq_one_letter_code
_entity_poly.pdbx_strand_id
1 'polypeptide(L)'
;MFCSQKQKSKQSPLPHSVAVLLLLFFVLSSCGKLVKVSPNHPSDTDNLRIRVNATKGNQGLLDYTGDVYVHLGVITSKSEHELDWRYVKFTWGSRDSAALATPVGKNNWEYSIPNIREFFGVPRDEKIYQLAVLFRSGACIDVYCKVLRNLDDSDILIPIDSQPSTD
;
A
#
# COMPACT_ATOMS: atom_id res chain seq x y z
N MET A 1 -28.13 -35.24 -63.58
CA MET A 1 -27.55 -36.18 -62.59
C MET A 1 -26.54 -35.37 -61.77
N PHE A 2 -26.82 -35.22 -60.47
CA PHE A 2 -26.07 -34.46 -59.45
C PHE A 2 -24.61 -34.97 -59.31
N CYS A 3 -23.61 -34.31 -58.70
CA CYS A 3 -23.62 -33.39 -57.57
C CYS A 3 -22.24 -32.70 -57.42
N SER A 4 -22.23 -31.46 -56.93
CA SER A 4 -21.05 -30.65 -56.56
C SER A 4 -20.54 -31.02 -55.16
N GLN A 5 -19.21 -31.14 -54.98
CA GLN A 5 -18.59 -31.37 -53.68
C GLN A 5 -17.98 -30.06 -53.12
N LYS A 6 -18.63 -29.52 -52.08
CA LYS A 6 -18.11 -28.45 -51.22
C LYS A 6 -16.99 -29.00 -50.33
N GLN A 7 -15.79 -28.41 -50.38
CA GLN A 7 -14.78 -28.61 -49.34
C GLN A 7 -15.20 -27.84 -48.08
N LYS A 8 -15.51 -28.57 -47.00
CA LYS A 8 -15.68 -28.01 -45.65
C LYS A 8 -14.31 -27.99 -44.97
N SER A 9 -13.82 -26.80 -44.61
CA SER A 9 -12.66 -26.63 -43.74
C SER A 9 -12.94 -27.27 -42.39
N LYS A 10 -12.13 -28.26 -42.03
CA LYS A 10 -12.28 -29.05 -40.80
C LYS A 10 -11.64 -28.29 -39.65
N GLN A 11 -12.41 -27.41 -38.99
CA GLN A 11 -12.00 -26.85 -37.70
C GLN A 11 -11.95 -28.01 -36.70
N SER A 12 -10.76 -28.36 -36.21
CA SER A 12 -10.61 -29.37 -35.16
C SER A 12 -11.06 -28.76 -33.81
N PRO A 13 -11.91 -29.45 -33.03
CA PRO A 13 -12.28 -28.98 -31.70
C PRO A 13 -11.02 -29.00 -30.81
N LEU A 14 -10.74 -27.89 -30.13
CA LEU A 14 -9.68 -27.86 -29.13
C LEU A 14 -9.96 -28.97 -28.09
N PRO A 15 -8.97 -29.83 -27.77
CA PRO A 15 -9.17 -30.91 -26.82
C PRO A 15 -9.54 -30.30 -25.45
N HIS A 16 -10.63 -30.78 -24.86
CA HIS A 16 -11.16 -30.26 -23.58
C HIS A 16 -10.10 -30.25 -22.47
N SER A 17 -9.14 -31.19 -22.54
CA SER A 17 -8.00 -31.29 -21.62
C SER A 17 -7.02 -30.10 -21.72
N VAL A 18 -6.85 -29.49 -22.90
CA VAL A 18 -6.00 -28.29 -23.09
C VAL A 18 -6.71 -27.04 -22.56
N ALA A 19 -8.03 -26.95 -22.70
CA ALA A 19 -8.83 -25.86 -22.13
C ALA A 19 -8.85 -25.89 -20.59
N VAL A 20 -8.92 -27.07 -19.97
CA VAL A 20 -8.88 -27.23 -18.50
C VAL A 20 -7.48 -26.89 -17.94
N LEU A 21 -6.41 -27.25 -18.64
CA LEU A 21 -5.03 -26.95 -18.23
C LEU A 21 -4.71 -25.44 -18.34
N LEU A 22 -5.29 -24.73 -19.32
CA LEU A 22 -5.20 -23.27 -19.45
C LEU A 22 -6.03 -22.52 -18.38
N LEU A 23 -7.13 -23.10 -17.88
CA LEU A 23 -7.90 -22.54 -16.76
C LEU A 23 -7.18 -22.67 -15.40
N LEU A 24 -6.41 -23.74 -15.19
CA LEU A 24 -5.65 -23.93 -13.94
C LEU A 24 -4.47 -22.95 -13.78
N PHE A 25 -3.97 -22.37 -14.87
CA PHE A 25 -2.89 -21.38 -14.82
C PHE A 25 -3.36 -19.95 -14.47
N PHE A 26 -4.67 -19.68 -14.48
CA PHE A 26 -5.21 -18.33 -14.32
C PHE A 26 -5.48 -17.92 -12.87
N VAL A 27 -5.31 -18.82 -11.89
CA VAL A 27 -5.71 -18.57 -10.49
C VAL A 27 -4.53 -18.62 -9.50
N LEU A 28 -3.37 -18.11 -9.91
CA LEU A 28 -2.35 -17.64 -8.97
C LEU A 28 -2.64 -16.19 -8.59
N SER A 29 -3.83 -15.93 -8.04
CA SER A 29 -4.11 -14.66 -7.38
C SER A 29 -3.25 -14.58 -6.12
N SER A 30 -2.07 -13.97 -6.23
CA SER A 30 -1.23 -13.71 -5.06
C SER A 30 -2.06 -12.94 -4.04
N CYS A 31 -2.29 -13.51 -2.86
CA CYS A 31 -2.93 -12.78 -1.77
C CYS A 31 -1.92 -11.77 -1.23
N GLY A 32 -1.81 -10.61 -1.90
CA GLY A 32 -0.96 -9.51 -1.46
C GLY A 32 -1.48 -8.91 -0.14
N LYS A 33 -0.57 -8.45 0.72
CA LYS A 33 -0.89 -7.65 1.90
C LYS A 33 -1.27 -6.21 1.48
N LEU A 34 -2.09 -5.54 2.29
CA LEU A 34 -2.42 -4.11 2.13
C LEU A 34 -1.15 -3.26 2.16
N VAL A 35 -0.28 -3.51 3.13
CA VAL A 35 1.01 -2.83 3.29
C VAL A 35 2.13 -3.85 3.32
N LYS A 36 3.23 -3.53 2.65
CA LYS A 36 4.52 -4.22 2.74
C LYS A 36 5.58 -3.19 3.08
N VAL A 37 6.39 -3.50 4.09
CA VAL A 37 7.52 -2.66 4.50
C VAL A 37 8.84 -3.36 4.22
N SER A 38 9.89 -2.58 4.04
CA SER A 38 11.26 -3.07 3.93
C SER A 38 12.17 -2.11 4.70
N PRO A 39 12.92 -2.60 5.71
CA PRO A 39 12.91 -3.97 6.24
C PRO A 39 11.55 -4.38 6.84
N ASN A 40 11.33 -5.69 7.04
CA ASN A 40 10.06 -6.22 7.57
C ASN A 40 9.82 -5.82 9.04
N HIS A 41 10.90 -5.56 9.77
CA HIS A 41 10.93 -5.17 11.17
C HIS A 41 11.84 -3.94 11.30
N PRO A 42 11.33 -2.75 10.93
CA PRO A 42 12.14 -1.55 10.90
C PRO A 42 12.47 -1.05 12.30
N SER A 43 13.73 -0.68 12.51
CA SER A 43 14.16 0.16 13.63
C SER A 43 13.87 1.63 13.37
N ASP A 44 13.91 2.45 14.41
CA ASP A 44 13.73 3.90 14.30
C ASP A 44 14.89 4.62 13.59
N THR A 45 16.00 3.94 13.32
CA THR A 45 17.12 4.48 12.53
C THR A 45 17.18 3.94 11.10
N ASP A 46 16.26 3.04 10.73
CA ASP A 46 16.29 2.40 9.43
C ASP A 46 15.80 3.32 8.31
N ASN A 47 16.26 3.02 7.10
CA ASN A 47 15.66 3.51 5.87
C ASN A 47 14.46 2.62 5.53
N LEU A 48 13.26 3.18 5.68
CA LEU A 48 12.01 2.45 5.53
C LEU A 48 11.40 2.69 4.15
N ARG A 49 11.08 1.61 3.43
CA ARG A 49 10.25 1.66 2.22
C ARG A 49 8.89 1.04 2.49
N ILE A 50 7.82 1.79 2.20
CA ILE A 50 6.43 1.41 2.43
C ILE A 50 5.75 1.26 1.07
N ARG A 51 5.25 0.07 0.77
CA ARG A 51 4.43 -0.21 -0.42
C ARG A 51 3.01 -0.52 -0.02
N VAL A 52 2.05 0.12 -0.67
CA VAL A 52 0.62 -0.15 -0.48
C VAL A 52 -0.01 -0.76 -1.73
N ASN A 53 -1.03 -1.59 -1.51
CA ASN A 53 -1.89 -2.15 -2.54
C ASN A 53 -3.36 -1.80 -2.27
N ALA A 54 -3.91 -0.86 -3.03
CA ALA A 54 -5.28 -0.37 -2.86
C ALA A 54 -6.37 -1.36 -3.32
N THR A 55 -6.01 -2.55 -3.82
CA THR A 55 -6.99 -3.65 -4.00
C THR A 55 -7.34 -4.34 -2.68
N LYS A 56 -6.64 -3.99 -1.59
CA LYS A 56 -6.83 -4.48 -0.21
C LYS A 56 -7.28 -3.32 0.70
N GLY A 57 -7.53 -3.62 1.98
CA GLY A 57 -8.01 -2.63 2.95
C GLY A 57 -9.41 -2.14 2.61
N ASN A 58 -9.71 -0.89 2.94
CA ASN A 58 -11.00 -0.26 2.61
C ASN A 58 -11.19 0.12 1.13
N GLN A 59 -10.17 -0.14 0.29
CA GLN A 59 -10.20 0.17 -1.14
C GLN A 59 -10.45 1.65 -1.49
N GLY A 60 -10.19 2.59 -0.57
CA GLY A 60 -10.49 4.02 -0.78
C GLY A 60 -9.73 4.69 -1.92
N LEU A 61 -8.65 4.07 -2.41
CA LEU A 61 -7.86 4.48 -3.58
C LEU A 61 -7.95 3.48 -4.75
N LEU A 62 -8.90 2.55 -4.75
CA LEU A 62 -9.07 1.60 -5.84
C LEU A 62 -9.38 2.33 -7.15
N ASP A 63 -8.62 2.02 -8.19
CA ASP A 63 -8.68 2.62 -9.53
C ASP A 63 -8.52 4.15 -9.55
N TYR A 64 -7.94 4.73 -8.51
CA TYR A 64 -7.62 6.15 -8.47
C TYR A 64 -6.47 6.48 -9.45
N THR A 65 -6.70 7.51 -10.27
CA THR A 65 -5.78 7.90 -11.36
C THR A 65 -5.00 9.19 -11.09
N GLY A 66 -5.29 9.89 -9.99
CA GLY A 66 -4.58 11.10 -9.60
C GLY A 66 -3.33 10.82 -8.78
N ASP A 67 -2.60 11.89 -8.47
CA ASP A 67 -1.46 11.83 -7.56
C ASP A 67 -1.88 11.42 -6.16
N VAL A 68 -1.13 10.47 -5.59
CA VAL A 68 -1.33 9.98 -4.22
C VAL A 68 -0.24 10.54 -3.33
N TYR A 69 -0.63 10.99 -2.15
CA TYR A 69 0.24 11.60 -1.16
C TYR A 69 0.13 10.84 0.15
N VAL A 70 1.20 10.85 0.94
CA VAL A 70 1.18 10.29 2.29
C VAL A 70 0.77 11.33 3.33
N HIS A 71 0.11 10.86 4.38
CA HIS A 71 0.02 11.53 5.66
C HIS A 71 0.74 10.65 6.68
N LEU A 72 1.68 11.24 7.41
CA LEU A 72 2.62 10.52 8.24
C LEU A 72 2.70 11.14 9.63
N GLY A 73 2.71 10.29 10.65
CA GLY A 73 3.03 10.63 12.03
C GLY A 73 3.57 9.40 12.76
N VAL A 74 3.90 9.54 14.03
CA VAL A 74 4.39 8.44 14.86
C VAL A 74 3.60 8.33 16.16
N ILE A 75 3.44 7.10 16.64
CA ILE A 75 2.99 6.81 18.00
C ILE A 75 4.23 6.61 18.85
N THR A 76 4.33 7.35 19.95
CA THR A 76 5.53 7.40 20.78
C THR A 76 5.22 7.08 22.24
N SER A 77 6.25 7.05 23.07
CA SER A 77 6.10 7.01 24.54
C SER A 77 5.37 8.21 25.14
N LYS A 78 5.07 9.25 24.36
CA LYS A 78 4.27 10.42 24.76
C LYS A 78 2.88 10.47 24.11
N SER A 79 2.51 9.44 23.34
CA SER A 79 1.15 9.28 22.84
C SER A 79 0.24 8.69 23.92
N GLU A 80 -0.98 9.20 24.04
CA GLU A 80 -1.97 8.68 25.00
C GLU A 80 -2.68 7.43 24.48
N HIS A 81 -2.84 7.30 23.16
CA HIS A 81 -3.49 6.18 22.50
C HIS A 81 -3.07 6.05 21.02
N GLU A 82 -3.51 5.01 20.32
CA GLU A 82 -3.11 4.69 18.94
C GLU A 82 -3.57 5.71 17.87
N LEU A 83 -4.58 6.54 18.19
CA LEU A 83 -5.01 7.66 17.35
C LEU A 83 -4.28 8.98 17.66
N ASP A 84 -3.42 9.00 18.69
CA ASP A 84 -2.71 10.18 19.12
C ASP A 84 -1.38 10.30 18.38
N TRP A 85 -1.48 10.65 17.09
CA TRP A 85 -0.34 10.80 16.21
C TRP A 85 0.49 12.01 16.62
N ARG A 86 1.77 11.78 16.88
CA ARG A 86 2.76 12.81 17.18
C ARG A 86 3.64 13.06 15.96
N TYR A 87 4.30 14.22 15.92
CA TYR A 87 5.22 14.61 14.84
C TYR A 87 4.63 14.47 13.42
N VAL A 88 3.36 14.87 13.25
CA VAL A 88 2.69 14.81 11.95
C VAL A 88 3.44 15.67 10.93
N LYS A 89 3.93 15.05 9.85
CA LYS A 89 4.92 15.67 8.95
C LYS A 89 4.31 16.63 7.93
N PHE A 90 3.11 16.33 7.45
CA PHE A 90 2.47 17.04 6.34
C PHE A 90 1.06 17.46 6.70
N THR A 91 0.68 18.68 6.30
CA THR A 91 -0.70 19.17 6.44
C THR A 91 -1.68 18.25 5.71
N TRP A 92 -2.76 17.85 6.38
CA TRP A 92 -3.81 17.00 5.82
C TRP A 92 -4.35 17.59 4.50
N GLY A 93 -4.61 16.73 3.52
CA GLY A 93 -5.17 17.12 2.23
C GLY A 93 -4.27 17.96 1.31
N SER A 94 -3.08 18.39 1.75
CA SER A 94 -2.16 19.25 0.96
C SER A 94 -1.57 18.56 -0.28
N ARG A 95 -0.91 19.30 -1.17
CA ARG A 95 -0.12 18.75 -2.28
C ARG A 95 1.37 18.98 -2.09
N ASP A 96 1.86 18.83 -0.86
CA ASP A 96 3.29 18.94 -0.59
C ASP A 96 4.06 17.94 -1.47
N SER A 97 5.00 18.45 -2.26
CA SER A 97 5.86 17.63 -3.12
C SER A 97 6.66 16.58 -2.35
N ALA A 98 7.02 16.85 -1.09
CA ALA A 98 7.73 15.91 -0.24
C ALA A 98 6.82 14.77 0.26
N ALA A 99 5.50 14.94 0.19
CA ALA A 99 4.51 13.91 0.54
C ALA A 99 4.11 13.03 -0.64
N LEU A 100 4.58 13.33 -1.86
CA LEU A 100 4.16 12.61 -3.06
C LEU A 100 4.64 11.15 -3.04
N ALA A 101 3.70 10.21 -3.18
CA ALA A 101 4.00 8.80 -3.30
C ALA A 101 4.30 8.42 -4.76
N THR A 102 5.23 7.50 -4.96
CA THR A 102 5.62 7.02 -6.28
C THR A 102 4.68 5.89 -6.74
N PRO A 103 4.02 6.00 -7.90
CA PRO A 103 3.26 4.89 -8.45
C PRO A 103 4.21 3.76 -8.90
N VAL A 104 3.94 2.52 -8.48
CA VAL A 104 4.76 1.34 -8.80
C VAL A 104 3.97 0.24 -9.52
N GLY A 105 2.74 0.55 -9.92
CA GLY A 105 1.84 -0.32 -10.65
C GLY A 105 0.39 0.14 -10.49
N LYS A 106 -0.53 -0.48 -11.23
CA LYS A 106 -1.96 -0.19 -11.07
C LYS A 106 -2.36 -0.44 -9.61
N ASN A 107 -3.01 0.54 -8.97
CA ASN A 107 -3.45 0.47 -7.57
C ASN A 107 -2.32 0.26 -6.54
N ASN A 108 -1.06 0.52 -6.91
CA ASN A 108 0.08 0.34 -6.02
C ASN A 108 0.96 1.59 -5.98
N TRP A 109 1.30 2.03 -4.77
CA TRP A 109 2.16 3.18 -4.52
C TRP A 109 3.23 2.86 -3.48
N GLU A 110 4.32 3.60 -3.55
CA GLU A 110 5.47 3.48 -2.66
C GLU A 110 5.86 4.83 -2.07
N TYR A 111 6.27 4.83 -0.80
CA TYR A 111 6.91 5.98 -0.15
C TYR A 111 8.13 5.52 0.65
N SER A 112 9.20 6.30 0.62
CA SER A 112 10.46 6.00 1.32
C SER A 112 10.76 7.06 2.37
N ILE A 113 11.09 6.61 3.57
CA ILE A 113 11.48 7.45 4.71
C ILE A 113 12.96 7.14 4.99
N PRO A 114 13.89 8.07 4.71
CA PRO A 114 15.28 7.90 5.14
C PRO A 114 15.36 8.17 6.64
N ASN A 115 15.94 7.25 7.42
CA ASN A 115 16.08 7.32 8.88
C ASN A 115 14.83 7.86 9.60
N ILE A 116 13.96 6.95 10.06
CA ILE A 116 12.65 7.30 10.63
C ILE A 116 12.76 8.41 11.70
N ARG A 117 13.64 8.27 12.68
CA ARG A 117 13.81 9.21 13.78
C ARG A 117 14.22 10.60 13.30
N GLU A 118 15.22 10.69 12.42
CA GLU A 118 15.69 11.96 11.87
C GLU A 118 14.61 12.61 11.00
N PHE A 119 13.89 11.82 10.19
CA PHE A 119 12.82 12.33 9.35
C PHE A 119 11.71 13.00 10.15
N PHE A 120 11.31 12.43 11.29
CA PHE A 120 10.30 13.00 12.18
C PHE A 120 10.88 14.02 13.19
N GLY A 121 12.19 14.06 13.38
CA GLY A 121 12.85 14.92 14.37
C GLY A 121 12.54 14.51 15.81
N VAL A 122 12.35 13.21 16.07
CA VAL A 122 11.98 12.72 17.41
C VAL A 122 13.20 12.72 18.34
N PRO A 123 13.15 13.41 19.50
CA PRO A 123 14.23 13.43 20.49
C PRO A 123 14.65 12.03 20.96
N ARG A 124 15.94 11.85 21.26
CA ARG A 124 16.53 10.54 21.61
C ARG A 124 15.91 9.89 22.86
N ASP A 125 15.40 10.69 23.78
CA ASP A 125 14.73 10.27 25.02
C ASP A 125 13.28 9.81 24.81
N GLU A 126 12.74 10.00 23.61
CA GLU A 126 11.39 9.58 23.24
C GLU A 126 11.43 8.34 22.35
N LYS A 127 10.77 7.27 22.80
CA LYS A 127 10.68 6.00 22.07
C LYS A 127 9.60 6.10 21.00
N ILE A 128 9.92 5.66 19.78
CA ILE A 128 8.95 5.48 18.70
C ILE A 128 8.46 4.03 18.77
N TYR A 129 7.15 3.84 18.90
CA TYR A 129 6.54 2.50 18.92
C TYR A 129 5.98 2.10 17.57
N GLN A 130 5.31 3.02 16.88
CA GLN A 130 4.68 2.75 15.60
C GLN A 130 4.80 3.95 14.67
N LEU A 131 4.94 3.67 13.38
CA LEU A 131 4.71 4.63 12.31
C LEU A 131 3.24 4.57 11.92
N ALA A 132 2.56 5.71 11.95
CA ALA A 132 1.21 5.84 11.45
C ALA A 132 1.22 6.45 10.05
N VAL A 133 0.56 5.78 9.10
CA VAL A 133 0.63 6.15 7.68
C VAL A 133 -0.74 6.02 7.01
N LEU A 134 -1.08 7.01 6.19
CA LEU A 134 -2.22 6.93 5.28
C LEU A 134 -1.78 7.39 3.89
N PHE A 135 -2.26 6.69 2.86
CA PHE A 135 -2.14 7.13 1.48
C PHE A 135 -3.46 7.77 1.06
N ARG A 136 -3.42 8.96 0.46
CA ARG A 136 -4.62 9.75 0.16
C ARG A 136 -4.50 10.62 -1.09
N SER A 137 -5.64 11.10 -1.59
CA SER A 137 -5.72 12.07 -2.69
C SER A 137 -5.18 13.46 -2.31
N GLY A 138 -4.70 14.23 -3.29
CA GLY A 138 -4.30 15.63 -3.13
C GLY A 138 -5.43 16.67 -3.20
N ALA A 139 -5.23 17.83 -2.55
CA ALA A 139 -6.18 18.95 -2.39
C ALA A 139 -7.62 18.51 -2.11
N CYS A 140 -7.77 17.89 -0.95
CA CYS A 140 -9.05 17.47 -0.42
C CYS A 140 -9.21 18.02 1.01
N ILE A 141 -10.44 18.01 1.51
CA ILE A 141 -10.80 18.49 2.85
C ILE A 141 -11.56 17.37 3.54
N ASP A 142 -11.15 17.02 4.75
CA ASP A 142 -11.84 16.10 5.67
C ASP A 142 -12.38 14.84 4.97
N VAL A 143 -13.70 14.67 4.99
CA VAL A 143 -14.44 13.51 4.46
C VAL A 143 -14.40 13.40 2.93
N TYR A 144 -13.99 14.45 2.22
CA TYR A 144 -13.86 14.43 0.76
C TYR A 144 -12.50 13.89 0.30
N CYS A 145 -11.58 13.63 1.23
CA CYS A 145 -10.34 12.93 0.92
C CYS A 145 -10.61 11.45 0.62
N LYS A 146 -10.14 10.98 -0.55
CA LYS A 146 -9.99 9.55 -0.77
C LYS A 146 -8.78 9.07 0.01
N VAL A 147 -8.94 8.06 0.85
CA VAL A 147 -7.90 7.60 1.77
C VAL A 147 -7.91 6.08 1.82
N LEU A 148 -6.74 5.48 1.68
CA LEU A 148 -6.53 4.05 1.87
C LEU A 148 -6.28 3.75 3.35
N ARG A 149 -7.10 2.87 3.92
CA ARG A 149 -7.06 2.42 5.32
C ARG A 149 -7.08 0.89 5.42
N ASN A 150 -7.00 0.38 6.65
CA ASN A 150 -7.34 -1.02 6.94
C ASN A 150 -8.78 -1.33 6.53
N LEU A 151 -9.12 -2.62 6.48
CA LEU A 151 -10.45 -3.08 6.05
C LEU A 151 -11.57 -2.60 6.98
N ASP A 152 -11.26 -2.41 8.26
CA ASP A 152 -12.15 -1.90 9.30
C ASP A 152 -12.14 -0.36 9.42
N ASP A 153 -11.59 0.33 8.40
CA ASP A 153 -11.37 1.78 8.37
C ASP A 153 -10.47 2.33 9.48
N SER A 154 -9.76 1.49 10.23
CA SER A 154 -8.69 1.94 11.14
C SER A 154 -7.45 2.40 10.36
N ASP A 155 -6.67 3.26 11.00
CA ASP A 155 -5.42 3.75 10.42
C ASP A 155 -4.35 2.66 10.33
N ILE A 156 -3.47 2.79 9.34
CA ILE A 156 -2.41 1.81 9.14
C ILE A 156 -1.24 2.15 10.08
N LEU A 157 -1.04 1.29 11.08
CA LEU A 157 0.07 1.36 12.02
C LEU A 157 1.12 0.29 11.70
N ILE A 158 2.36 0.72 11.51
CA ILE A 158 3.52 -0.14 11.27
C ILE A 158 4.36 -0.16 12.56
N PRO A 159 4.52 -1.32 13.22
CA PRO A 159 5.41 -1.44 14.37
C PRO A 159 6.84 -1.03 14.03
N ILE A 160 7.46 -0.23 14.91
CA ILE A 160 8.87 0.13 14.87
C ILE A 160 9.54 -0.57 16.04
N ASP A 161 10.53 -1.40 15.74
CA ASP A 161 11.30 -2.08 16.77
C ASP A 161 12.15 -1.03 17.48
N SER A 162 11.79 -0.72 18.73
CA SER A 162 12.77 -0.12 19.64
C SER A 162 13.84 -1.19 19.86
N GLN A 163 15.07 -0.97 19.39
CA GLN A 163 16.19 -1.88 19.68
C GLN A 163 16.15 -2.28 21.16
N PRO A 164 16.33 -3.57 21.52
CA PRO A 164 16.48 -3.92 22.93
C PRO A 164 17.71 -3.18 23.46
N SER A 165 17.53 -2.44 24.56
CA SER A 165 18.67 -1.90 25.31
C SER A 165 19.52 -3.08 25.76
N THR A 166 20.66 -3.30 25.10
CA THR A 166 21.71 -4.16 25.65
C THR A 166 22.37 -3.38 26.78
N ASP A 167 21.74 -3.44 27.95
CA ASP A 167 22.42 -3.27 29.25
C ASP A 167 23.01 -4.63 29.67
#